data_AF-A0A2D6ME42-F1
#
_entry.id   AF-A0A2D6ME42-F1
#
_cell.length_a   1.000
_cell.length_b   1.000
_cell.length_c   1.000
_cell.angle_alpha   90.00
_cell.angle_beta   90.00
_cell.angle_gamma   90.00
#
_symmetry.space_group_name_H-M   'P 1'
#
loop_
_entity.id
_entity.type
_entity.pdbx_description
1 polymer ?
#
loop_
_entity_poly.entity_id
_entity_poly.type
_entity_poly.pdbx_seq_one_letter_code
_entity_poly.pdbx_strand_id
1 'polypeptide(L)'
;MKEIIMDVLEDMSESQINLGSSAARETVAGLISATLNDRGRWIEFDEQTLNGQRAKESWVCDICGKNTYDVDWDYIGSGTNHLGCELKLEMEDKDKVNLKNQIYTEMT
;
A
#
# COMPACT_ATOMS: atom_id res chain seq x y z
N MET A 1 -18.18 11.42 0.64
CA MET A 1 -18.51 10.05 0.20
C MET A 1 -19.59 9.46 1.10
N LYS A 2 -19.38 9.43 2.43
CA LYS A 2 -20.45 9.11 3.39
C LYS A 2 -21.73 9.95 3.19
N GLU A 3 -21.59 11.26 3.05
CA GLU A 3 -22.72 12.18 2.81
C GLU A 3 -23.48 11.84 1.52
N ILE A 4 -22.77 11.63 0.40
CA ILE A 4 -23.38 11.25 -0.88
C ILE A 4 -24.16 9.93 -0.77
N ILE A 5 -23.62 8.96 -0.04
CA ILE A 5 -24.31 7.68 0.21
C ILE A 5 -25.56 7.92 1.06
N MET A 6 -25.49 8.79 2.07
CA MET A 6 -26.64 9.14 2.90
C MET A 6 -27.73 9.85 2.08
N ASP A 7 -27.38 10.79 1.20
CA ASP A 7 -28.34 11.47 0.33
C ASP A 7 -29.13 10.45 -0.51
N VAL A 8 -28.44 9.49 -1.15
CA VAL A 8 -29.09 8.45 -1.95
C VAL A 8 -30.00 7.55 -1.10
N LEU A 9 -29.57 7.21 0.11
CA LEU A 9 -30.40 6.40 1.02
C LEU A 9 -31.61 7.18 1.55
N GLU A 10 -31.50 8.50 1.72
CA GLU A 10 -32.58 9.39 2.13
C GLU A 10 -33.62 9.55 1.01
N ASP A 11 -33.17 9.73 -0.24
CA ASP A 11 -34.05 9.75 -1.43
C ASP A 11 -34.84 8.44 -1.59
N MET A 12 -34.27 7.33 -1.13
CA MET A 12 -34.88 5.99 -1.20
C MET A 12 -35.65 5.62 0.07
N SER A 13 -35.65 6.49 1.10
CA SER A 13 -36.18 6.17 2.44
C SER A 13 -37.69 5.93 2.46
N GLU A 14 -38.43 6.57 1.56
CA GLU A 14 -39.88 6.37 1.41
C GLU A 14 -40.22 5.05 0.69
N SER A 15 -39.24 4.45 0.01
CA SER A 15 -39.43 3.18 -0.66
C SER A 15 -39.22 2.02 0.32
N GLN A 16 -40.15 1.06 0.36
CA GLN A 16 -40.05 -0.16 1.18
C GLN A 16 -39.04 -1.15 0.57
N ILE A 17 -37.79 -0.72 0.42
CA ILE A 17 -36.75 -1.50 -0.25
C ILE A 17 -36.26 -2.62 0.67
N ASN A 18 -36.43 -3.85 0.20
CA ASN A 18 -35.88 -5.03 0.86
C ASN A 18 -34.42 -5.24 0.46
N LEU A 19 -33.48 -4.73 1.27
CA LEU A 19 -32.04 -4.93 1.07
C LEU A 19 -31.59 -6.40 1.17
N GLY A 20 -32.46 -7.32 1.60
CA GLY A 20 -32.23 -8.77 1.51
C GLY A 20 -32.24 -9.29 0.06
N SER A 21 -32.90 -8.60 -0.86
CA SER A 21 -32.93 -8.95 -2.30
C SER A 21 -31.65 -8.49 -3.02
N SER A 22 -31.08 -9.35 -3.86
CA SER A 22 -29.93 -8.98 -4.70
C SER A 22 -30.29 -7.85 -5.67
N ALA A 23 -31.46 -7.92 -6.31
CA ALA A 23 -31.92 -6.90 -7.25
C ALA A 23 -32.08 -5.52 -6.58
N ALA A 24 -32.54 -5.51 -5.32
CA ALA A 24 -32.64 -4.27 -4.55
C ALA A 24 -31.24 -3.69 -4.23
N ARG A 25 -30.29 -4.54 -3.84
CA ARG A 25 -28.90 -4.10 -3.60
C ARG A 25 -28.22 -3.59 -4.88
N GLU A 26 -28.45 -4.25 -6.01
CA GLU A 26 -27.94 -3.80 -7.32
C GLU A 26 -28.52 -2.44 -7.71
N THR A 27 -29.82 -2.23 -7.49
CA THR A 27 -30.48 -0.95 -7.77
C THR A 27 -29.87 0.18 -6.93
N VAL A 28 -29.72 -0.04 -5.62
CA VAL A 28 -29.09 0.94 -4.70
C VAL A 28 -27.65 1.21 -5.10
N ALA A 29 -26.86 0.17 -5.42
CA ALA A 29 -25.47 0.31 -5.83
C ALA A 29 -25.34 1.10 -7.15
N GLY A 30 -26.25 0.88 -8.11
CA GLY A 30 -26.32 1.63 -9.36
C GLY A 30 -26.59 3.11 -9.14
N LEU A 31 -27.56 3.44 -8.28
CA LEU A 31 -27.90 4.82 -7.90
C LEU A 31 -26.73 5.54 -7.22
N ILE A 32 -26.06 4.87 -6.28
CA ILE A 32 -24.86 5.42 -5.63
C ILE A 32 -23.76 5.68 -6.66
N SER A 33 -23.53 4.74 -7.59
CA SER A 33 -22.50 4.87 -8.63
C SER A 33 -22.80 6.03 -9.59
N ALA A 34 -24.05 6.15 -10.05
CA ALA A 34 -24.50 7.24 -10.90
C ALA A 34 -24.35 8.61 -10.21
N THR A 35 -24.73 8.71 -8.94
CA THR A 35 -24.63 9.95 -8.16
C THR A 35 -23.18 10.36 -7.89
N LEU A 36 -22.29 9.38 -7.65
CA LEU A 36 -20.85 9.62 -7.50
C LEU A 36 -20.23 10.13 -8.80
N ASN A 37 -20.63 9.56 -9.94
CA ASN A 37 -20.20 9.99 -11.27
C ASN A 37 -20.67 11.42 -11.58
N ASP A 38 -21.95 11.72 -11.33
CA ASP A 38 -22.55 13.04 -11.58
C ASP A 38 -21.89 14.15 -10.73
N ARG A 39 -21.61 13.88 -9.44
CA ARG A 39 -20.96 14.85 -8.54
C ARG A 39 -19.43 14.95 -8.72
N GLY A 40 -18.86 14.36 -9.78
CA GLY A 40 -17.42 14.42 -10.08
C GLY A 40 -16.52 13.86 -8.98
N ARG A 41 -17.06 12.97 -8.13
CA ARG A 41 -16.39 12.37 -6.95
C ARG A 41 -16.10 10.90 -7.13
N TRP A 42 -16.28 10.39 -8.36
CA TRP A 42 -15.85 9.07 -8.75
C TRP A 42 -14.46 9.16 -9.37
N ILE A 43 -13.47 8.66 -8.63
CA ILE A 43 -12.15 8.37 -9.20
C ILE A 43 -12.28 6.94 -9.69
N GLU A 44 -12.27 6.75 -11.01
CA GLU A 44 -12.13 5.44 -11.62
C GLU A 44 -10.76 4.91 -11.19
N PHE A 45 -10.73 4.03 -10.18
CA PHE A 45 -9.53 3.24 -9.93
C PHE A 45 -9.55 2.13 -10.98
N ASP A 46 -8.94 2.39 -12.13
CA ASP A 46 -8.61 1.32 -13.04
C ASP A 46 -7.72 0.29 -12.33
N GLU A 47 -7.70 -0.95 -12.81
CA GLU A 47 -6.92 -2.02 -12.19
C GLU A 47 -5.41 -1.67 -12.14
N GLN A 48 -4.92 -0.77 -13.01
CA GLN A 48 -3.53 -0.32 -13.04
C GLN A 48 -3.20 0.63 -11.88
N THR A 49 -4.11 1.53 -11.50
CA THR A 49 -3.95 2.46 -10.38
C THR A 49 -3.99 1.71 -9.06
N LEU A 50 -4.89 0.72 -8.92
CA LEU A 50 -4.90 -0.15 -7.75
C LEU A 50 -3.62 -1.00 -7.67
N ASN A 51 -3.16 -1.58 -8.79
CA ASN A 51 -1.91 -2.33 -8.82
C ASN A 51 -0.68 -1.45 -8.55
N GLY A 52 -0.68 -0.20 -9.02
CA GLY A 52 0.36 0.78 -8.73
C GLY A 52 0.42 1.14 -7.25
N GLN A 53 -0.73 1.29 -6.58
CA GLN A 53 -0.78 1.50 -5.13
C GLN A 53 -0.30 0.28 -4.35
N ARG A 54 -0.72 -0.93 -4.74
CA ARG A 54 -0.26 -2.18 -4.11
C ARG A 54 1.24 -2.40 -4.30
N ALA A 55 1.77 -2.05 -5.47
CA ALA A 55 3.20 -2.07 -5.72
C ALA A 55 3.93 -1.01 -4.87
N LYS A 56 3.37 0.19 -4.69
CA LYS A 56 3.91 1.18 -3.75
C LYS A 56 3.96 0.63 -2.33
N GLU A 57 2.91 -0.03 -1.87
CA GLU A 57 2.84 -0.58 -0.51
C GLU A 57 3.79 -1.76 -0.28
N SER A 58 4.07 -2.56 -1.31
CA SER A 58 4.92 -3.75 -1.18
C SER A 58 6.43 -3.47 -1.30
N TRP A 59 6.82 -2.34 -1.87
CA TRP A 59 8.22 -1.95 -2.02
C TRP A 59 8.71 -1.21 -0.78
N VAL A 60 9.08 -1.98 0.23
CA VAL A 60 9.54 -1.49 1.53
C VAL A 60 10.80 -2.25 1.91
N CYS A 61 11.85 -1.50 2.28
CA CYS A 61 13.09 -2.08 2.75
C CYS A 61 12.90 -2.70 4.14
N ASP A 62 13.24 -3.98 4.27
CA ASP A 62 13.15 -4.75 5.52
C ASP A 62 14.15 -4.26 6.59
N ILE A 63 15.22 -3.56 6.18
CA ILE A 63 16.29 -3.11 7.06
C ILE A 63 15.93 -1.79 7.75
N CYS A 64 15.35 -0.84 7.02
CA CYS A 64 15.06 0.50 7.54
C CYS A 64 13.57 0.86 7.59
N GLY A 65 12.69 -0.01 7.07
CA GLY A 65 11.24 0.17 7.03
C GLY A 65 10.76 1.27 6.09
N LYS A 66 11.65 1.87 5.30
CA LYS A 66 11.31 2.95 4.35
C LYS A 66 10.97 2.37 2.98
N ASN A 67 10.12 3.10 2.27
CA ASN A 67 9.69 2.73 0.93
C ASN A 67 10.85 2.79 -0.09
N THR A 68 10.80 1.89 -1.07
CA THR A 68 11.76 1.77 -2.19
C THR A 68 11.12 1.89 -3.56
N TYR A 69 9.82 2.12 -3.65
CA TYR A 69 9.10 2.17 -4.92
C TYR A 69 9.63 3.25 -5.87
N ASP A 70 9.97 4.42 -5.33
CA ASP A 70 10.49 5.57 -6.10
C ASP A 70 12.03 5.60 -6.17
N VAL A 71 12.72 4.51 -5.79
CA VAL A 71 14.19 4.43 -5.82
C VAL A 71 14.63 3.82 -7.15
N ASP A 72 15.64 4.42 -7.79
CA ASP A 72 16.20 3.91 -9.04
C ASP A 72 16.76 2.49 -8.86
N TRP A 73 16.59 1.66 -9.89
CA TRP A 73 17.01 0.25 -9.89
C TRP A 73 18.47 0.04 -9.48
N ASP A 74 19.37 0.96 -9.82
CA ASP A 74 20.80 0.90 -9.48
C ASP A 74 21.06 1.00 -7.95
N TYR A 75 20.08 1.47 -7.19
CA TYR A 75 20.16 1.62 -5.73
C TYR A 75 19.22 0.66 -4.97
N ILE A 76 18.67 -0.34 -5.66
CA ILE A 76 17.90 -1.43 -5.06
C ILE A 76 18.81 -2.65 -4.83
N GLY A 77 18.78 -3.16 -3.61
CA GLY A 77 19.49 -4.37 -3.19
C GLY A 77 18.63 -5.63 -3.34
N SER A 78 18.82 -6.59 -2.45
CA SER A 78 18.06 -7.83 -2.44
C SER A 78 16.58 -7.59 -2.13
N GLY A 79 15.69 -8.27 -2.86
CA GLY A 79 14.25 -8.11 -2.70
C GLY A 79 13.80 -6.69 -3.07
N THR A 80 13.36 -5.91 -2.07
CA THR A 80 13.01 -4.49 -2.23
C THR A 80 13.79 -3.61 -1.25
N ASN A 81 14.97 -4.06 -0.80
CA ASN A 81 15.82 -3.28 0.10
C ASN A 81 16.53 -2.14 -0.61
N HIS A 82 16.88 -1.09 0.12
CA HIS A 82 17.87 -0.12 -0.36
C HIS A 82 19.24 -0.80 -0.40
N LEU A 83 19.95 -0.71 -1.52
CA LEU A 83 21.32 -1.20 -1.67
C LEU A 83 22.24 -0.64 -0.57
N GLY A 84 22.11 0.65 -0.27
CA GLY A 84 22.88 1.30 0.78
C GLY A 84 22.62 0.79 2.20
N CYS A 85 21.46 0.18 2.47
CA CYS A 85 21.20 -0.45 3.76
C CYS A 85 21.93 -1.79 3.89
N GLU A 86 21.92 -2.60 2.83
CA GLU A 86 22.62 -3.88 2.79
C GLU A 86 24.13 -3.69 2.93
N LEU A 87 24.70 -2.75 2.18
CA LEU A 87 26.14 -2.45 2.26
C LEU A 87 26.58 -2.04 3.67
N LYS A 88 25.75 -1.27 4.39
CA LYS A 88 26.06 -0.90 5.78
C LYS A 88 26.07 -2.11 6.71
N LEU A 89 25.06 -2.98 6.61
CA LEU A 89 25.01 -4.21 7.41
C LEU A 89 26.23 -5.11 7.14
N GLU A 90 26.61 -5.28 5.87
CA GLU A 90 27.79 -6.07 5.52
C GLU A 90 29.09 -5.49 6.11
N MET A 91 29.23 -4.17 6.08
CA MET A 91 30.39 -3.49 6.66
C MET A 91 30.43 -3.64 8.18
N GLU A 92 29.31 -3.44 8.87
CA GLU A 92 29.20 -3.63 10.32
C GLU A 92 29.54 -5.07 10.74
N ASP A 93 29.14 -6.07 9.97
CA ASP A 93 29.45 -7.46 10.27
C ASP A 93 30.93 -7.79 10.02
N LYS A 94 31.54 -7.23 8.98
CA LYS A 94 32.99 -7.34 8.73
C LYS A 94 33.80 -6.69 9.86
N ASP A 95 33.38 -5.53 10.34
CA ASP A 95 34.04 -4.84 11.44
C ASP A 95 33.97 -5.66 12.74
N LYS A 96 32.82 -6.28 13.05
CA LYS A 96 32.68 -7.18 14.20
C LYS A 96 33.58 -8.41 14.10
N VAL A 97 33.72 -9.01 12.92
CA VAL A 97 34.62 -10.15 12.70
C VAL A 97 36.07 -9.74 12.90
N ASN A 98 36.46 -8.58 12.37
CA ASN A 98 37.82 -8.07 12.49
C ASN A 98 38.17 -7.77 13.96
N LEU A 99 37.26 -7.14 14.71
CA LEU A 99 37.43 -6.89 16.14
C LEU A 99 37.63 -8.17 16.95
N LYS A 100 36.82 -9.21 16.68
CA LYS A 100 36.96 -10.52 17.34
C LYS A 100 38.34 -11.12 17.07
N ASN A 101 38.78 -11.11 15.81
CA ASN A 101 40.09 -11.64 15.44
C ASN A 101 41.23 -10.91 16.15
N GLN A 102 41.18 -9.58 16.23
CA GLN A 102 42.17 -8.77 16.97
C GLN A 102 42.24 -9.17 18.45
N ILE A 103 41.09 -9.28 19.13
CA ILE A 103 41.02 -9.68 20.54
C ILE A 103 41.62 -11.08 20.75
N TYR A 104 41.33 -12.04 19.87
CA TYR A 104 41.92 -13.39 19.96
C TYR A 104 43.45 -13.36 19.84
N THR A 105 44.01 -12.57 18.93
CA THR A 105 45.47 -12.41 18.79
C THR A 105 46.13 -11.70 19.97
N GLU A 106 45.46 -10.76 20.63
CA GLU A 106 46.01 -10.04 21.79
C GLU A 106 45.94 -10.85 23.10
N MET A 107 45.12 -11.90 23.13
CA MET A 107 44.96 -12.81 24.28
C MET A 107 45.85 -14.06 24.24
N THR A 108 46.53 -14.33 23.11
CA THR A 108 47.48 -15.45 22.92
C THR A 108 48.92 -14.99 22.96
#